data_AF-A0A5A9GJF7-F1
#
_entry.id   AF-A0A5A9GJF7-F1
#
_cell.length_a   1.000
_cell.length_b   1.000
_cell.length_c   1.000
_cell.angle_alpha   90.00
_cell.angle_beta   90.00
_cell.angle_gamma   90.00
#
_symmetry.space_group_name_H-M   'P 1'
#
loop_
_entity.id
_entity.type
_entity.pdbx_description
1 polymer ?
#
loop_
_entity_poly.entity_id
_entity_poly.type
_entity_poly.pdbx_seq_one_letter_code
_entity_poly.pdbx_strand_id
1 'polypeptide(L)'
;MSTDSPAKPPLKSAAKPARPPLGGIGIGGLGTDDIDPIRQYGLSKGFLPTETELPAPQPAISQPAIQPAPQPQPAPASAIVRPAPTRPWQAMLPDYLVEELRQAAAREGTAQKVIVLKALRQAGFRIDDIDLQDLRRR
;
A
#
# COMPACT_ATOMS: atom_id res chain seq x y z
N MET A 1 -24.99 16.28 -60.76
CA MET A 1 -26.22 17.07 -60.55
C MET A 1 -26.83 16.61 -59.23
N SER A 2 -27.13 17.57 -58.35
CA SER A 2 -27.97 17.49 -57.12
C SER A 2 -27.38 16.71 -55.91
N THR A 3 -26.78 17.40 -54.93
CA THR A 3 -27.36 17.98 -53.67
C THR A 3 -27.63 16.87 -52.63
N ASP A 4 -27.18 16.92 -51.38
CA ASP A 4 -27.51 17.91 -50.35
C ASP A 4 -26.78 17.48 -49.06
N SER A 5 -26.13 18.41 -48.36
CA SER A 5 -25.71 18.23 -46.96
C SER A 5 -26.75 18.88 -46.07
N PRO A 6 -27.13 18.23 -44.96
CA PRO A 6 -27.35 19.03 -43.75
C PRO A 6 -26.76 18.45 -42.46
N ALA A 7 -26.24 19.41 -41.68
CA ALA A 7 -26.37 19.54 -40.24
C ALA A 7 -25.65 18.57 -39.30
N LYS A 8 -24.49 19.05 -38.84
CA LYS A 8 -23.93 18.82 -37.51
C LYS A 8 -24.93 19.28 -36.43
N PRO A 9 -25.37 18.44 -35.49
CA PRO A 9 -25.99 18.92 -34.26
C PRO A 9 -24.90 19.40 -33.28
N PRO A 10 -25.02 20.60 -32.68
CA PRO A 10 -24.15 21.03 -31.61
C PRO A 10 -24.73 20.65 -30.23
N LEU A 11 -23.81 20.48 -29.27
CA LEU A 11 -23.99 20.62 -27.82
C LEU A 11 -24.87 19.60 -27.09
N LYS A 12 -24.22 18.81 -26.23
CA LYS A 12 -24.41 18.88 -24.78
C LYS A 12 -23.21 18.26 -24.07
N SER A 13 -22.35 19.12 -23.53
CA SER A 13 -21.40 18.74 -22.49
C SER A 13 -22.22 18.32 -21.26
N ALA A 14 -22.44 17.01 -21.10
CA ALA A 14 -22.97 16.49 -19.85
C ALA A 14 -21.88 16.67 -18.79
N ALA A 15 -22.08 17.67 -17.93
CA ALA A 15 -21.27 17.94 -16.77
C ALA A 15 -21.04 16.63 -16.00
N LYS A 16 -19.77 16.31 -15.73
CA LYS A 16 -19.41 15.30 -14.73
C LYS A 16 -20.19 15.61 -13.45
N PRO A 17 -20.96 14.68 -12.86
CA PRO A 17 -21.36 14.86 -11.47
C PRO A 17 -20.06 14.99 -10.67
N ALA A 18 -19.92 16.15 -10.02
CA ALA A 18 -18.77 16.49 -9.22
C ALA A 18 -18.47 15.34 -8.26
N ARG A 19 -17.25 14.80 -8.33
CA ARG A 19 -16.78 13.92 -7.27
C ARG A 19 -16.91 14.69 -5.96
N PRO A 20 -17.46 14.10 -4.89
CA PRO A 20 -17.46 14.74 -3.59
C PRO A 20 -16.01 15.09 -3.23
N PRO A 21 -15.74 16.28 -2.67
CA PRO A 21 -14.39 16.69 -2.33
C PRO A 21 -13.80 15.67 -1.34
N LEU A 22 -12.72 15.04 -1.76
CA LEU A 22 -11.89 14.22 -0.89
C LEU A 22 -11.01 15.17 -0.10
N GLY A 23 -11.33 15.35 1.19
CA GLY A 23 -10.44 16.02 2.14
C GLY A 23 -10.91 17.41 2.57
N GLY A 24 -11.79 17.45 3.56
CA GLY A 24 -11.83 18.58 4.50
C GLY A 24 -10.78 18.35 5.58
N ILE A 25 -9.53 18.70 5.31
CA ILE A 25 -8.54 18.88 6.38
C ILE A 25 -8.83 20.25 6.98
N GLY A 26 -9.80 20.30 7.88
CA GLY A 26 -10.06 21.47 8.71
C GLY A 26 -8.95 21.61 9.74
N ILE A 27 -7.85 22.24 9.33
CA ILE A 27 -6.90 22.85 10.25
C ILE A 27 -7.55 24.11 10.83
N GLY A 28 -7.82 24.09 12.14
CA GLY A 28 -8.12 25.28 12.94
C GLY A 28 -9.45 25.21 13.67
N GLY A 29 -9.39 25.04 14.99
CA GLY A 29 -10.57 25.10 15.84
C GLY A 29 -10.23 24.93 17.31
N LEU A 30 -9.65 25.96 17.89
CA LEU A 30 -9.49 26.16 19.33
C LEU A 30 -10.87 26.03 20.02
N GLY A 31 -11.12 24.91 20.69
CA GLY A 31 -12.39 24.65 21.37
C GLY A 31 -12.22 23.51 22.37
N THR A 32 -12.11 23.88 23.64
CA THR A 32 -12.21 23.02 24.81
C THR A 32 -13.50 22.18 24.79
N ASP A 33 -13.36 20.89 25.15
CA ASP A 33 -14.42 20.00 25.66
C ASP A 33 -15.38 19.26 24.69
N ASP A 34 -14.98 18.99 23.45
CA ASP A 34 -15.59 17.89 22.66
C ASP A 34 -14.53 16.82 22.37
N ILE A 35 -14.64 15.67 23.04
CA ILE A 35 -13.76 14.52 22.78
C ILE A 35 -14.02 14.05 21.36
N ASP A 36 -13.05 14.23 20.46
CA ASP A 36 -13.12 13.76 19.08
C ASP A 36 -13.70 12.33 19.02
N PRO A 37 -14.67 12.05 18.14
CA PRO A 37 -15.27 10.70 18.04
C PRO A 37 -14.22 9.63 17.73
N ILE A 38 -13.13 10.01 17.05
CA ILE A 38 -11.96 9.15 16.80
C ILE A 38 -11.21 8.85 18.12
N ARG A 39 -11.07 9.83 19.03
CA ARG A 39 -10.49 9.61 20.35
C ARG A 39 -11.36 8.72 21.22
N GLN A 40 -12.68 8.93 21.23
CA GLN A 40 -13.60 8.08 22.00
C GLN A 40 -13.54 6.62 21.55
N TYR A 41 -13.52 6.39 20.24
CA TYR A 41 -13.38 5.05 19.67
C TYR A 41 -12.05 4.40 20.08
N GLY A 42 -10.95 5.15 19.99
CA GLY A 42 -9.63 4.69 20.42
C GLY A 42 -9.58 4.34 21.91
N LEU A 43 -10.23 5.12 22.78
CA LEU A 43 -10.33 4.87 24.21
C LEU A 43 -11.18 3.63 24.52
N SER A 44 -12.38 3.52 23.93
CA SER A 44 -13.28 2.35 24.14
C SER A 44 -12.70 1.03 23.65
N LYS A 45 -11.83 1.07 22.64
CA LYS A 45 -11.19 -0.12 22.09
C LYS A 45 -9.81 -0.40 22.70
N GLY A 46 -9.37 0.40 23.68
CA GLY A 46 -8.07 0.24 24.34
C GLY A 46 -6.86 0.50 23.43
N PHE A 47 -7.06 1.20 22.31
CA PHE A 47 -5.98 1.56 21.38
C PHE A 47 -5.25 2.84 21.79
N LEU A 48 -5.88 3.67 22.63
CA LEU A 48 -5.24 4.86 23.17
C LEU A 48 -4.67 4.58 24.57
N PRO A 49 -3.40 4.95 24.84
CA PRO A 49 -2.84 4.88 26.17
C PRO A 49 -3.65 5.79 27.11
N THR A 50 -4.36 5.22 28.07
CA THR A 50 -4.84 5.95 29.24
C THR A 50 -3.67 6.16 30.19
N GLU A 51 -2.86 7.19 29.95
CA GLU A 51 -1.89 7.66 30.93
C GLU A 51 -2.63 8.31 32.10
N THR A 52 -2.82 7.55 33.18
CA THR A 52 -2.86 8.02 34.57
C THR A 52 -2.65 6.82 35.47
N GLU A 53 -1.42 6.64 35.96
CA GLU A 53 -1.12 6.63 37.39
C GLU A 53 0.40 6.44 37.59
N LEU A 54 1.08 7.50 38.05
CA LEU A 54 2.38 7.34 38.72
C LEU A 54 2.17 6.48 39.98
N PRO A 55 3.12 5.60 40.33
CA PRO A 55 2.95 4.64 41.42
C PRO A 55 2.81 5.36 42.76
N ALA A 56 1.70 5.15 43.45
CA ALA A 56 1.61 5.39 44.89
C ALA A 56 2.49 4.36 45.64
N PRO A 57 3.31 4.76 46.63
CA PRO A 57 4.05 3.81 47.44
C PRO A 57 3.08 3.05 48.35
N GLN A 58 2.74 1.82 47.97
CA GLN A 58 2.02 0.90 48.84
C GLN A 58 3.00 0.29 49.86
N PRO A 59 2.66 0.22 51.16
CA PRO A 59 3.49 -0.41 52.16
C PRO A 59 3.62 -1.92 51.91
N ALA A 60 4.83 -2.42 52.18
CA ALA A 60 5.29 -3.76 51.88
C ALA A 60 4.36 -4.87 52.39
N ILE A 61 3.88 -5.69 51.45
CA ILE A 61 3.38 -7.03 51.73
C ILE A 61 4.39 -8.00 51.07
N SER A 62 5.21 -8.65 51.90
CA SER A 62 6.17 -9.65 51.47
C SER A 62 5.43 -10.86 50.89
N GLN A 63 5.30 -10.94 49.57
CA GLN A 63 4.95 -12.17 48.87
C GLN A 63 6.22 -12.87 48.37
N PRO A 64 6.33 -14.20 48.53
CA PRO A 64 7.50 -14.94 48.07
C PRO A 64 7.60 -14.87 46.54
N ALA A 65 8.79 -14.53 46.06
CA ALA A 65 9.10 -14.38 44.65
C ALA A 65 8.92 -15.70 43.88
N ILE A 66 7.89 -15.78 43.04
CA ILE A 66 7.81 -16.77 41.98
C ILE A 66 8.75 -16.29 40.87
N GLN A 67 9.85 -17.01 40.65
CA GLN A 67 10.75 -16.77 39.53
C GLN A 67 9.98 -17.02 38.22
N PRO A 68 9.90 -16.05 37.29
CA PRO A 68 9.31 -16.31 35.98
C PRO A 68 10.26 -17.21 35.18
N ALA A 69 9.76 -18.35 34.73
CA ALA A 69 10.45 -19.22 33.78
C ALA A 69 10.80 -18.44 32.49
N PRO A 70 11.96 -18.71 31.85
CA PRO A 70 12.32 -18.07 30.60
C PRO A 70 11.28 -18.38 29.53
N GLN A 71 10.55 -17.35 29.10
CA GLN A 71 9.63 -17.45 27.98
C GLN A 71 10.43 -17.73 26.69
N PRO A 72 9.97 -18.64 25.81
CA PRO A 72 10.63 -18.91 24.55
C PRO A 72 10.67 -17.62 23.71
N GLN A 73 11.89 -17.19 23.42
CA GLN A 73 12.17 -16.00 22.63
C GLN A 73 11.60 -16.22 21.21
N PRO A 74 10.69 -15.35 20.72
CA PRO A 74 10.17 -15.50 19.36
C PRO A 74 11.32 -15.38 18.36
N ALA A 75 11.37 -16.32 17.41
CA ALA A 75 12.36 -16.30 16.33
C ALA A 75 12.35 -14.93 15.64
N PRO A 76 13.52 -14.39 15.24
CA PRO A 76 13.58 -13.09 14.59
C PRO A 76 12.70 -13.12 13.34
N ALA A 77 11.69 -12.26 13.32
CA ALA A 77 10.85 -12.08 12.14
C ALA A 77 11.76 -11.74 10.95
N SER A 78 11.71 -12.57 9.90
CA SER A 78 12.47 -12.36 8.68
C SER A 78 12.28 -10.92 8.22
N ALA A 79 13.35 -10.13 8.24
CA ALA A 79 13.31 -8.73 7.84
C ALA A 79 12.69 -8.65 6.43
N ILE A 80 11.53 -8.00 6.33
CA ILE A 80 10.83 -7.81 5.05
C ILE A 80 11.69 -6.86 4.22
N VAL A 81 12.54 -7.43 3.37
CA VAL A 81 13.31 -6.68 2.38
C VAL A 81 12.33 -6.12 1.37
N ARG A 82 12.34 -4.80 1.17
CA ARG A 82 11.44 -4.10 0.26
C ARG A 82 12.07 -4.01 -1.14
N PRO A 83 11.31 -4.24 -2.22
CA PRO A 83 11.78 -4.02 -3.59
C PRO A 83 12.26 -2.57 -3.78
N ALA A 84 13.18 -2.37 -4.72
CA ALA A 84 13.67 -1.04 -5.04
C ALA A 84 12.52 -0.15 -5.57
N PRO A 85 12.52 1.16 -5.29
CA PRO A 85 11.53 2.08 -5.84
C PRO A 85 11.62 2.13 -7.37
N THR A 86 10.51 1.84 -8.05
CA THR A 86 10.46 1.75 -9.53
C THR A 86 9.91 3.03 -10.15
N ARG A 87 10.44 3.43 -11.31
CA ARG A 87 9.86 4.47 -12.17
C ARG A 87 9.10 3.83 -13.35
N PRO A 88 7.93 4.35 -13.75
CA PRO A 88 7.23 3.84 -14.92
C PRO A 88 8.06 4.13 -16.18
N TRP A 89 8.23 3.11 -17.01
CA TRP A 89 8.89 3.20 -18.30
C TRP A 89 7.98 2.60 -19.37
N GLN A 90 7.91 3.26 -20.52
CA GLN A 90 7.15 2.81 -21.67
C GLN A 90 8.12 2.59 -22.84
N ALA A 91 7.94 1.48 -23.54
CA ALA A 91 8.72 1.11 -24.71
C ALA A 91 7.76 0.71 -25.84
N MET A 92 8.10 1.04 -27.08
CA MET A 92 7.42 0.51 -28.24
C MET A 92 8.04 -0.83 -28.61
N LEU A 93 7.22 -1.87 -28.60
CA LEU A 93 7.61 -3.23 -28.96
C LEU A 93 6.68 -3.72 -30.08
N PRO A 94 7.17 -4.51 -31.03
CA PRO A 94 6.32 -5.15 -32.02
C PRO A 94 5.25 -6.05 -31.36
N ASP A 95 4.04 -6.10 -31.94
CA ASP A 95 2.93 -6.88 -31.37
C ASP A 95 3.27 -8.35 -31.16
N TYR A 96 4.01 -8.95 -32.11
CA TYR A 96 4.44 -10.35 -31.99
C TYR A 96 5.28 -10.60 -30.74
N LEU A 97 6.13 -9.65 -30.36
CA LEU A 97 7.01 -9.79 -29.19
C LEU A 97 6.21 -9.68 -27.89
N VAL A 98 5.21 -8.80 -27.87
CA VAL A 98 4.32 -8.63 -26.72
C VAL A 98 3.54 -9.91 -26.44
N GLU A 99 3.06 -10.58 -27.50
CA GLU A 99 2.37 -11.86 -27.36
C GLU A 99 3.31 -12.98 -26.89
N GLU A 100 4.53 -13.06 -27.43
CA GLU A 100 5.54 -14.03 -26.94
C GLU A 100 5.90 -13.79 -25.46
N LEU A 101 6.08 -12.54 -25.04
CA LEU A 101 6.32 -12.19 -23.64
C LEU A 101 5.14 -12.57 -22.73
N ARG A 102 3.91 -12.38 -23.20
CA ARG A 102 2.70 -12.80 -22.50
C ARG A 102 2.66 -14.31 -22.32
N GLN A 103 2.94 -15.07 -23.37
CA GLN A 103 2.97 -16.53 -23.32
C GLN A 103 4.08 -17.06 -22.40
N ALA A 104 5.27 -16.48 -22.47
CA ALA A 104 6.39 -16.82 -21.59
C ALA A 104 6.04 -16.55 -20.12
N ALA A 105 5.45 -15.39 -19.83
CA ALA A 105 4.99 -15.02 -18.49
C ALA A 105 3.92 -16.00 -17.97
N ALA A 106 2.98 -16.40 -18.82
CA ALA A 106 1.94 -17.38 -18.48
C ALA A 106 2.54 -18.77 -18.18
N ARG A 107 3.51 -19.22 -18.97
CA ARG A 107 4.20 -20.51 -18.80
C ARG A 107 4.97 -20.58 -17.47
N GLU A 108 5.69 -19.52 -17.13
CA GLU A 108 6.41 -19.42 -15.86
C GLU A 108 5.49 -19.04 -14.68
N GLY A 109 4.26 -18.64 -14.97
CA GLY A 109 3.30 -18.18 -13.97
C GLY A 109 3.76 -16.90 -13.26
N THR A 110 4.49 -16.02 -13.94
CA THR A 110 5.04 -14.76 -13.42
C THR A 110 4.53 -13.56 -14.20
N ALA A 111 4.85 -12.33 -13.77
CA ALA A 111 4.52 -11.11 -14.50
C ALA A 111 5.44 -10.89 -15.72
N GLN A 112 4.90 -10.30 -16.80
CA GLN A 112 5.69 -9.94 -18.00
C GLN A 112 6.91 -9.06 -17.66
N LYS A 113 6.76 -8.14 -16.68
CA LYS A 113 7.87 -7.33 -16.16
C LYS A 113 9.04 -8.20 -15.69
N VAL A 114 8.78 -9.31 -15.00
CA VAL A 114 9.82 -10.21 -14.48
C VAL A 114 10.56 -10.89 -15.64
N ILE A 115 9.85 -11.29 -16.70
CA ILE A 115 10.47 -11.84 -17.91
C ILE A 115 11.44 -10.82 -18.54
N VAL A 116 11.01 -9.56 -18.66
CA VAL A 116 11.85 -8.47 -19.19
C VAL A 116 13.06 -8.23 -18.29
N LEU A 117 12.88 -8.19 -16.97
CA LEU A 117 13.98 -8.03 -16.02
C LEU A 117 14.97 -9.20 -16.08
N LYS A 118 14.49 -10.44 -16.22
CA LYS A 118 15.36 -11.61 -16.42
C LYS A 118 16.20 -11.46 -17.70
N ALA A 119 15.59 -11.06 -18.81
CA ALA A 119 16.29 -10.83 -20.07
C ALA A 119 17.35 -9.72 -19.95
N LEU A 120 17.05 -8.62 -19.24
CA LEU A 120 18.01 -7.56 -18.96
C LEU A 120 19.17 -8.04 -18.08
N ARG A 121 18.91 -8.89 -17.07
CA ARG A 121 19.97 -9.50 -16.25
C ARG A 121 20.90 -10.36 -17.12
N GLN A 122 20.33 -11.14 -18.04
CA GLN A 122 21.10 -11.94 -19.01
C GLN A 122 21.92 -11.07 -19.96
N ALA A 123 21.42 -9.88 -20.32
CA ALA A 123 22.16 -8.89 -21.10
C ALA A 123 23.24 -8.14 -20.29
N GLY A 124 23.42 -8.45 -19.00
CA GLY A 124 24.47 -7.90 -18.14
C GLY A 124 24.07 -6.67 -17.32
N PHE A 125 22.79 -6.29 -17.32
CA PHE A 125 22.30 -5.21 -16.44
C PHE A 125 22.25 -5.67 -14.98
N ARG A 126 22.56 -4.76 -14.05
CA ARG A 126 22.48 -5.01 -12.61
C ARG A 126 21.02 -5.03 -12.18
N ILE A 127 20.55 -6.19 -11.74
CA ILE A 127 19.18 -6.43 -11.25
C ILE A 127 19.30 -7.32 -10.04
N ASP A 128 18.69 -6.91 -8.94
CA ASP A 128 18.70 -7.65 -7.69
C ASP A 128 17.66 -8.79 -7.71
N ASP A 129 17.96 -9.89 -7.03
CA ASP A 129 17.05 -11.05 -6.98
C ASP A 129 15.70 -10.73 -6.33
N ILE A 130 15.63 -9.68 -5.51
CA ILE A 130 14.36 -9.18 -4.96
C ILE A 130 13.43 -8.61 -6.03
N ASP A 131 13.96 -8.00 -7.09
CA ASP A 131 13.18 -7.42 -8.18
C ASP A 131 12.66 -8.48 -9.17
N LEU A 132 13.24 -9.68 -9.13
CA LEU A 132 12.80 -10.84 -9.92
C LEU A 132 11.68 -11.64 -9.24
N GLN A 133 11.41 -11.37 -7.96
CA GLN A 133 10.34 -12.06 -7.25
C GLN A 133 8.99 -11.46 -7.62
N ASP A 134 8.08 -12.29 -8.13
CA ASP A 134 6.70 -11.88 -8.37
C ASP A 134 5.97 -11.72 -7.03
N LEU A 135 5.71 -10.47 -6.65
CA LEU A 135 4.99 -10.14 -5.42
C LEU A 135 3.51 -10.50 -5.47
N ARG A 136 2.94 -10.83 -6.63
CA ARG A 136 1.53 -11.26 -6.74
C ARG A 136 1.28 -12.65 -6.18
N ARG A 137 2.33 -13.47 -5.98
CA ARG A 137 2.23 -14.85 -5.49
C ARG A 137 2.47 -15.00 -3.98
N ARG A 138 2.61 -13.91 -3.23
CA ARG A 138 2.88 -13.94 -1.78
C ARG A 138 1.61 -13.69 -0.98
#